data_AF-A0A3M1TVE0-F1
#
_entry.id   AF-A0A3M1TVE0-F1
#
_cell.length_a   1.000
_cell.length_b   1.000
_cell.length_c   1.000
_cell.angle_alpha   90.00
_cell.angle_beta   90.00
_cell.angle_gamma   90.00
#
_symmetry.space_group_name_H-M   'P 1'
#
loop_
_entity.id
_entity.type
_entity.pdbx_description
1 polymer ?
#
loop_
_entity_poly.entity_id
_entity_poly.type
_entity_poly.pdbx_seq_one_letter_code
_entity_poly.pdbx_strand_id
1 'polypeptide(L)'
;GETEAADPLAAEETRVLYAQALHARAAALDAEARARNAEARLAAARRALTVTPSDIEGAKAQVAAAERALAEARDAWRAAQAKLQGQHPTATAAPGTKVAEAGEALVRAKRALAEARLGLAEAKARLAHTRLAALQFLARPERRTLPPPELALAPKTSRRLTLQEQAAAIEAQMGRVREALAEARGSRPWLAKVLEEQLEVLRETLDLIRQTDRVVADALYISEIVQARYGEVKAGRERWVNWLLTLIAALLTLALIVAAQRGVHRLLGPEGGLSSALRLDPRTAAKMDVVLTLSVFFLLGGGGAWAIARFVWEAHLSPSEVWDALDQPLFLVEDQAVSFLSIVKLFLAIVVAVVLSRFARRFLSARVWPALSWDSGLTNALNTLVHYSMLVAGFLLGLRFVGIGLSSLALFAGVLGIGIGFGLRNIAENFISGLIILAERPIKIGDFIEIDGRMEGKVTSINARATTIVTRDNISVIVPNSQFIGGRVTNWSHGDPKVRLSILVGVAYGSNTDLVRRTLLDVAERHGKVLRRPPPEVHFIDFGSSSLDFRLLVWIDDQDARFRIASDLRFAIDKAFRKAGIEIAFPQLDLHFRSVAPEAARVWHHPPPGDGGAGEGAPKDGPHEPAREKKLPG
;
A
#
# COMPACT_ATOMS: atom_id res chain seq x y z
N GLY A 1 38.60 -10.72 32.27
CA GLY A 1 40.00 -10.76 32.73
C GLY A 1 40.76 -11.57 31.72
N GLU A 2 41.91 -11.05 31.31
CA GLU A 2 42.71 -11.43 30.14
C GLU A 2 43.27 -12.87 30.16
N THR A 3 43.68 -13.32 28.97
CA THR A 3 44.44 -14.56 28.62
C THR A 3 43.70 -15.87 28.91
N GLU A 4 43.58 -16.85 28.01
CA GLU A 4 44.56 -17.45 27.10
C GLU A 4 43.79 -18.29 26.05
N ALA A 5 44.39 -18.58 24.90
CA ALA A 5 43.81 -19.41 23.85
C ALA A 5 43.41 -20.80 24.39
N ALA A 6 42.10 -21.08 24.45
CA ALA A 6 41.61 -22.41 24.82
C ALA A 6 41.84 -23.36 23.64
N ASP A 7 42.86 -24.21 23.77
CA ASP A 7 43.17 -25.31 22.88
C ASP A 7 41.90 -26.14 22.59
N PRO A 8 41.54 -26.36 21.31
CA PRO A 8 40.39 -27.19 20.95
C PRO A 8 40.44 -28.60 21.55
N LEU A 9 41.63 -29.13 21.89
CA LEU A 9 41.76 -30.41 22.61
C LEU A 9 41.22 -30.36 24.05
N ALA A 10 41.42 -29.25 24.77
CA ALA A 10 40.99 -29.12 26.16
C ALA A 10 39.45 -29.05 26.28
N ALA A 11 38.78 -28.46 25.28
CA ALA A 11 37.31 -28.43 25.22
C ALA A 11 36.72 -29.81 24.91
N GLU A 12 37.44 -30.64 24.15
CA GLU A 12 37.07 -32.03 23.85
C GLU A 12 37.26 -32.94 25.09
N GLU A 13 38.38 -32.79 25.81
CA GLU A 13 38.60 -33.48 27.08
C GLU A 13 37.56 -33.10 28.15
N THR A 14 37.18 -31.81 28.22
CA THR A 14 36.15 -31.35 29.16
C THR A 14 34.76 -31.92 28.81
N ARG A 15 34.44 -32.09 27.52
CA ARG A 15 33.21 -32.77 27.05
C ARG A 15 33.21 -34.26 27.38
N VAL A 16 34.36 -34.93 27.23
CA VAL A 16 34.53 -36.34 27.56
C VAL A 16 34.41 -36.57 29.07
N LEU A 17 35.03 -35.73 29.90
CA LEU A 17 34.94 -35.79 31.36
C LEU A 17 33.52 -35.51 31.87
N TYR A 18 32.80 -34.57 31.26
CA TYR A 18 31.40 -34.28 31.61
C TYR A 18 30.46 -35.43 31.22
N ALA A 19 30.67 -36.05 30.05
CA ALA A 19 29.93 -37.24 29.62
C ALA A 19 30.22 -38.45 30.53
N GLN A 20 31.48 -38.64 30.93
CA GLN A 20 31.89 -39.70 31.86
C GLN A 20 31.30 -39.50 33.27
N ALA A 21 31.23 -38.26 33.78
CA ALA A 21 30.62 -37.94 35.07
C ALA A 21 29.10 -38.18 35.08
N LEU A 22 28.40 -37.85 33.98
CA LEU A 22 26.99 -38.15 33.78
C LEU A 22 26.73 -39.66 33.68
N HIS A 23 27.60 -40.38 32.97
CA HIS A 23 27.54 -41.85 32.91
C HIS A 23 27.78 -42.50 34.28
N ALA A 24 28.72 -42.00 35.07
CA ALA A 24 29.00 -42.50 36.42
C ALA A 24 27.83 -42.24 37.39
N ARG A 25 27.19 -41.07 37.30
CA ARG A 25 26.01 -40.73 38.13
C ARG A 25 24.76 -41.51 37.72
N ALA A 26 24.58 -41.79 36.42
CA ALA A 26 23.56 -42.69 35.94
C ALA A 26 23.81 -44.15 36.39
N ALA A 27 25.07 -44.60 36.40
CA ALA A 27 25.45 -45.93 36.87
C ALA A 27 25.24 -46.11 38.38
N ALA A 28 25.41 -45.05 39.19
CA ALA A 28 25.16 -45.06 40.62
C ALA A 28 23.66 -45.12 40.96
N LEU A 29 22.82 -44.34 40.27
CA LEU A 29 21.35 -44.41 40.40
C LEU A 29 20.80 -45.77 39.94
N ASP A 30 21.42 -46.36 38.91
CA ASP A 30 21.08 -47.69 38.40
C ASP A 30 21.53 -48.81 39.38
N ALA A 31 22.62 -48.62 40.13
CA ALA A 31 23.03 -49.53 41.19
C ALA A 31 22.09 -49.50 42.42
N GLU A 32 21.59 -48.33 42.78
CA GLU A 32 20.60 -48.18 43.86
C GLU A 32 19.24 -48.82 43.48
N ALA A 33 18.85 -48.72 42.22
CA ALA A 33 17.70 -49.44 41.66
C ALA A 33 17.90 -50.97 41.59
N ARG A 34 19.13 -51.46 41.37
CA ARG A 34 19.48 -52.89 41.41
C ARG A 34 19.29 -53.50 42.80
N ALA A 35 19.61 -52.76 43.87
CA ALA A 35 19.44 -53.23 45.24
C ALA A 35 17.95 -53.40 45.61
N ARG A 36 17.11 -52.41 45.28
CA ARG A 36 15.64 -52.49 45.50
C ARG A 36 14.97 -53.61 44.68
N ASN A 37 15.44 -53.85 43.45
CA ASN A 37 14.94 -54.94 42.61
C ASN A 37 15.41 -56.34 43.06
N ALA A 38 16.58 -56.44 43.72
CA ALA A 38 17.06 -57.72 44.25
C ALA A 38 16.23 -58.20 45.46
N GLU A 39 15.83 -57.29 46.35
CA GLU A 39 14.89 -57.59 47.44
C GLU A 39 13.50 -57.99 46.91
N ALA A 40 13.00 -57.27 45.89
CA ALA A 40 11.73 -57.63 45.25
C ALA A 40 11.77 -59.01 44.55
N ARG A 41 12.93 -59.42 44.03
CA ARG A 41 13.14 -60.75 43.42
C ARG A 41 13.18 -61.87 44.44
N LEU A 42 13.79 -61.64 45.60
CA LEU A 42 13.80 -62.60 46.70
C LEU A 42 12.39 -62.75 47.31
N ALA A 43 11.60 -61.67 47.32
CA ALA A 43 10.18 -61.71 47.67
C ALA A 43 9.31 -62.42 46.61
N ALA A 44 9.56 -62.20 45.31
CA ALA A 44 8.83 -62.84 44.22
C ALA A 44 9.15 -64.34 44.08
N ALA A 45 10.40 -64.74 44.28
CA ALA A 45 10.82 -66.14 44.30
C ALA A 45 10.20 -66.91 45.48
N ARG A 46 9.96 -66.25 46.62
CA ARG A 46 9.21 -66.82 47.76
C ARG A 46 7.69 -66.91 47.50
N ARG A 47 7.12 -66.09 46.62
CA ARG A 47 5.69 -66.13 46.24
C ARG A 47 5.37 -67.14 45.13
N ALA A 48 6.38 -67.60 44.38
CA ALA A 48 6.22 -68.59 43.30
C ALA A 48 5.74 -69.98 43.76
N LEU A 49 5.60 -70.24 45.07
CA LEU A 49 5.04 -71.50 45.56
C LEU A 49 3.51 -71.55 45.67
N THR A 50 2.78 -70.44 45.47
CA THR A 50 1.30 -70.44 45.37
C THR A 50 0.84 -69.17 44.64
N VAL A 51 0.46 -69.28 43.35
CA VAL A 51 -0.14 -68.13 42.62
C VAL A 51 -1.59 -67.98 43.09
N THR A 52 -1.91 -66.84 43.70
CA THR A 52 -3.25 -66.55 44.23
C THR A 52 -4.04 -65.62 43.29
N PRO A 53 -5.38 -65.54 43.41
CA PRO A 53 -6.17 -64.56 42.67
C PRO A 53 -5.70 -63.10 42.85
N SER A 54 -5.10 -62.79 44.01
CA SER A 54 -4.50 -61.48 44.32
C SER A 54 -3.29 -61.15 43.43
N ASP A 55 -2.50 -62.14 43.01
CA ASP A 55 -1.35 -61.92 42.11
C ASP A 55 -1.80 -61.56 40.68
N ILE A 56 -2.93 -62.10 40.24
CA ILE A 56 -3.55 -61.74 38.95
C ILE A 56 -4.11 -60.30 39.01
N GLU A 57 -4.74 -59.92 40.12
CA GLU A 57 -5.18 -58.54 40.34
C GLU A 57 -4.00 -57.56 40.40
N GLY A 58 -2.90 -57.94 41.06
CA GLY A 58 -1.67 -57.14 41.09
C GLY A 58 -1.06 -56.96 39.70
N ALA A 59 -1.04 -58.01 38.88
CA ALA A 59 -0.59 -57.91 37.48
C ALA A 59 -1.53 -57.05 36.62
N LYS A 60 -2.86 -57.12 36.83
CA LYS A 60 -3.82 -56.20 36.17
C LYS A 60 -3.59 -54.74 36.59
N ALA A 61 -3.30 -54.49 37.86
CA ALA A 61 -3.00 -53.13 38.35
C ALA A 61 -1.71 -52.58 37.72
N GLN A 62 -0.70 -53.42 37.48
CA GLN A 62 0.51 -53.03 36.75
C GLN A 62 0.22 -52.69 35.28
N VAL A 63 -0.67 -53.42 34.61
CA VAL A 63 -1.12 -53.08 33.25
C VAL A 63 -1.83 -51.72 33.27
N ALA A 64 -2.77 -51.49 34.20
CA ALA A 64 -3.47 -50.22 34.32
C ALA A 64 -2.52 -49.03 34.61
N ALA A 65 -1.49 -49.24 35.43
CA ALA A 65 -0.46 -48.24 35.69
C ALA A 65 0.38 -47.94 34.43
N ALA A 66 0.75 -48.97 33.66
CA ALA A 66 1.47 -48.79 32.41
C ALA A 66 0.63 -48.09 31.32
N GLU A 67 -0.69 -48.33 31.30
CA GLU A 67 -1.62 -47.61 30.40
C GLU A 67 -1.70 -46.11 30.73
N ARG A 68 -1.70 -45.75 32.03
CA ARG A 68 -1.65 -44.34 32.46
C ARG A 68 -0.34 -43.68 32.06
N ALA A 69 0.80 -44.34 32.30
CA ALA A 69 2.11 -43.82 31.89
C ALA A 69 2.20 -43.62 30.37
N LEU A 70 1.58 -44.52 29.59
CA LEU A 70 1.48 -44.38 28.14
C LEU A 70 0.62 -43.19 27.70
N ALA A 71 -0.47 -42.91 28.41
CA ALA A 71 -1.31 -41.75 28.15
C ALA A 71 -0.54 -40.44 28.42
N GLU A 72 0.14 -40.33 29.57
CA GLU A 72 0.95 -39.16 29.94
C GLU A 72 2.07 -38.91 28.92
N ALA A 73 2.78 -39.95 28.50
CA ALA A 73 3.84 -39.82 27.49
C ALA A 73 3.30 -39.37 26.13
N ARG A 74 2.06 -39.77 25.77
CA ARG A 74 1.40 -39.36 24.52
C ARG A 74 1.02 -37.88 24.56
N ASP A 75 0.53 -37.40 25.69
CA ASP A 75 0.19 -35.99 25.87
C ASP A 75 1.43 -35.10 25.90
N ALA A 76 2.52 -35.55 26.54
CA ALA A 76 3.81 -34.86 26.50
C ALA A 76 4.36 -34.76 25.07
N TRP A 77 4.22 -35.81 24.26
CA TRP A 77 4.62 -35.80 22.86
C TRP A 77 3.79 -34.83 22.01
N ARG A 78 2.46 -34.83 22.18
CA ARG A 78 1.56 -33.87 21.50
C ARG A 78 1.88 -32.42 21.88
N ALA A 79 2.15 -32.16 23.15
CA ALA A 79 2.52 -30.83 23.63
C ALA A 79 3.86 -30.36 23.03
N ALA A 80 4.85 -31.25 22.93
CA ALA A 80 6.12 -30.94 22.28
C ALA A 80 5.94 -30.67 20.77
N GLN A 81 5.09 -31.44 20.09
CA GLN A 81 4.77 -31.25 18.67
C GLN A 81 4.05 -29.91 18.42
N ALA A 82 3.08 -29.55 19.26
CA ALA A 82 2.36 -28.29 19.17
C ALA A 82 3.27 -27.08 19.40
N LYS A 83 4.23 -27.17 20.35
CA LYS A 83 5.25 -26.11 20.56
C LYS A 83 6.13 -25.90 19.33
N LEU A 84 6.45 -26.97 18.60
CA LEU A 84 7.24 -26.89 17.38
C LEU A 84 6.43 -26.27 16.22
N GLN A 85 5.13 -26.58 16.12
CA GLN A 85 4.23 -26.04 15.09
C GLN A 85 3.78 -24.59 15.36
N GLY A 86 3.65 -24.20 16.63
CA GLY A 86 3.25 -22.84 17.03
C GLY A 86 4.35 -21.78 16.93
N GLN A 87 5.61 -22.19 16.76
CA GLN A 87 6.74 -21.28 16.51
C GLN A 87 6.86 -20.98 15.01
N HIS A 88 5.89 -20.27 14.44
CA HIS A 88 6.12 -19.52 13.21
C HIS A 88 7.01 -18.31 13.53
N PRO A 89 8.00 -17.98 12.67
CA PRO A 89 8.92 -16.88 12.91
C PRO A 89 8.15 -15.56 12.89
N THR A 90 7.83 -15.02 14.07
CA THR A 90 7.46 -13.62 14.23
C THR A 90 8.75 -12.80 14.28
N ALA A 91 8.77 -11.71 13.52
CA ALA A 91 9.95 -10.98 13.03
C ALA A 91 10.84 -10.30 14.10
N THR A 92 10.72 -10.63 15.39
CA THR A 92 11.40 -9.90 16.48
C THR A 92 12.06 -10.76 17.57
N ALA A 93 12.08 -12.09 17.47
CA ALA A 93 12.77 -12.94 18.45
C ALA A 93 14.10 -13.53 17.93
N ALA A 94 15.16 -13.41 18.72
CA ALA A 94 16.51 -13.90 18.42
C ALA A 94 16.52 -15.36 17.92
N PRO A 95 17.12 -15.66 16.75
CA PRO A 95 16.99 -16.97 16.12
C PRO A 95 18.08 -17.95 16.58
N GLY A 96 17.67 -19.14 17.02
CA GLY A 96 18.54 -20.31 17.16
C GLY A 96 18.28 -21.19 18.39
N THR A 97 18.09 -20.62 19.58
CA THR A 97 18.04 -21.42 20.83
C THR A 97 16.69 -22.08 21.06
N LYS A 98 15.58 -21.39 20.81
CA LYS A 98 14.22 -21.88 21.11
C LYS A 98 13.77 -23.05 20.23
N VAL A 99 14.20 -23.08 18.97
CA VAL A 99 13.87 -24.18 18.03
C VAL A 99 14.71 -25.42 18.37
N ALA A 100 15.96 -25.24 18.79
CA ALA A 100 16.82 -26.34 19.24
C ALA A 100 16.29 -26.98 20.54
N GLU A 101 15.91 -26.17 21.53
CA GLU A 101 15.27 -26.65 22.77
C GLU A 101 13.95 -27.38 22.50
N ALA A 102 13.14 -26.87 21.56
CA ALA A 102 11.88 -27.52 21.16
C ALA A 102 12.13 -28.85 20.43
N GLY A 103 13.17 -28.93 19.59
CA GLY A 103 13.60 -30.15 18.92
C GLY A 103 14.09 -31.23 19.90
N GLU A 104 14.94 -30.85 20.87
CA GLU A 104 15.40 -31.77 21.92
C GLU A 104 14.26 -32.24 22.83
N ALA A 105 13.30 -31.36 23.13
CA ALA A 105 12.11 -31.74 23.88
C ALA A 105 11.23 -32.75 23.12
N LEU A 106 11.09 -32.59 21.80
CA LEU A 106 10.34 -33.52 20.95
C LEU A 106 11.00 -34.90 20.89
N VAL A 107 12.33 -34.95 20.75
CA VAL A 107 13.10 -36.20 20.75
C VAL A 107 12.97 -36.93 22.09
N ARG A 108 13.10 -36.20 23.21
CA ARG A 108 12.91 -36.76 24.55
C ARG A 108 11.50 -37.32 24.76
N ALA A 109 10.48 -36.59 24.33
CA ALA A 109 9.08 -37.02 24.45
C ALA A 109 8.78 -38.25 23.57
N LYS A 110 9.31 -38.31 22.34
CA LYS A 110 9.14 -39.45 21.43
C LYS A 110 9.80 -40.72 21.99
N ARG A 111 10.96 -40.58 22.65
CA ARG A 111 11.64 -41.69 23.36
C ARG A 111 10.85 -42.18 24.57
N ALA A 112 10.37 -41.27 25.42
CA ALA A 112 9.54 -41.62 26.58
C ALA A 112 8.25 -42.34 26.17
N LEU A 113 7.63 -41.94 25.04
CA LEU A 113 6.46 -42.62 24.48
C LEU A 113 6.76 -44.06 24.08
N ALA A 114 7.93 -44.32 23.47
CA ALA A 114 8.34 -45.67 23.09
C ALA A 114 8.62 -46.55 24.31
N GLU A 115 9.33 -46.02 25.32
CA GLU A 115 9.60 -46.72 26.58
C GLU A 115 8.31 -47.07 27.33
N ALA A 116 7.33 -46.16 27.38
CA ALA A 116 6.03 -46.40 28.00
C ALA A 116 5.21 -47.49 27.28
N ARG A 117 5.26 -47.52 25.94
CA ARG A 117 4.61 -48.59 25.16
C ARG A 117 5.24 -49.95 25.45
N LEU A 118 6.57 -50.02 25.55
CA LEU A 118 7.29 -51.26 25.86
C LEU A 118 6.95 -51.75 27.27
N GLY A 119 6.90 -50.83 28.25
CA GLY A 119 6.46 -51.14 29.61
C GLY A 119 5.04 -51.72 29.68
N LEU A 120 4.11 -51.22 28.85
CA LEU A 120 2.76 -51.78 28.74
C LEU A 120 2.77 -53.20 28.15
N ALA A 121 3.56 -53.44 27.09
CA ALA A 121 3.71 -54.76 26.49
C ALA A 121 4.28 -55.77 27.50
N GLU A 122 5.33 -55.39 28.24
CA GLU A 122 5.89 -56.22 29.31
C GLU A 122 4.89 -56.51 30.43
N ALA A 123 4.11 -55.51 30.86
CA ALA A 123 3.09 -55.69 31.89
C ALA A 123 1.98 -56.65 31.43
N LYS A 124 1.53 -56.54 30.16
CA LYS A 124 0.56 -57.47 29.56
C LYS A 124 1.14 -58.88 29.44
N ALA A 125 2.39 -59.01 29.01
CA ALA A 125 3.08 -60.29 28.94
C ALA A 125 3.21 -60.96 30.32
N ARG A 126 3.54 -60.19 31.35
CA ARG A 126 3.56 -60.68 32.75
C ARG A 126 2.18 -61.13 33.19
N LEU A 127 1.12 -60.37 32.93
CA LEU A 127 -0.26 -60.78 33.24
C LEU A 127 -0.63 -62.08 32.51
N ALA A 128 -0.28 -62.22 31.24
CA ALA A 128 -0.52 -63.43 30.46
C ALA A 128 0.27 -64.62 31.03
N HIS A 129 1.52 -64.42 31.45
CA HIS A 129 2.35 -65.45 32.06
C HIS A 129 1.84 -65.86 33.45
N THR A 130 1.40 -64.90 34.28
CA THR A 130 0.80 -65.17 35.60
C THR A 130 -0.53 -65.94 35.44
N ARG A 131 -1.34 -65.59 34.44
CA ARG A 131 -2.56 -66.35 34.09
C ARG A 131 -2.24 -67.77 33.63
N LEU A 132 -1.23 -67.94 32.77
CA LEU A 132 -0.80 -69.25 32.29
C LEU A 132 -0.27 -70.12 33.44
N ALA A 133 0.54 -69.56 34.34
CA ALA A 133 1.04 -70.26 35.53
C ALA A 133 -0.10 -70.66 36.49
N ALA A 134 -1.09 -69.80 36.70
CA ALA A 134 -2.29 -70.12 37.48
C ALA A 134 -3.15 -71.22 36.82
N LEU A 135 -3.22 -71.25 35.48
CA LEU A 135 -3.96 -72.26 34.72
C LEU A 135 -3.23 -73.61 34.67
N GLN A 136 -1.90 -73.61 34.59
CA GLN A 136 -1.08 -74.83 34.69
C GLN A 136 -1.20 -75.48 36.08
N PHE A 137 -1.40 -74.68 37.13
CA PHE A 137 -1.68 -75.18 38.48
C PHE A 137 -3.07 -75.83 38.61
N LEU A 138 -4.07 -75.39 37.85
CA LEU A 138 -5.45 -75.92 37.89
C LEU A 138 -5.66 -77.16 36.98
N ALA A 139 -4.79 -77.40 35.99
CA ALA A 139 -4.93 -78.48 35.01
C ALA A 139 -4.14 -79.75 35.41
N ARG A 140 -4.70 -80.51 36.37
CA ARG A 140 -4.36 -81.89 36.83
C ARG A 140 -3.24 -82.08 37.89
N PRO A 141 -3.44 -82.93 38.93
CA PRO A 141 -2.48 -83.16 40.03
C PRO A 141 -1.45 -84.28 39.78
N GLU A 142 -1.61 -85.12 38.75
CA GLU A 142 -0.79 -86.32 38.56
C GLU A 142 -0.12 -86.35 37.19
N ARG A 143 1.05 -85.70 37.11
CA ARG A 143 2.23 -86.07 36.30
C ARG A 143 3.29 -85.00 36.55
N ARG A 144 4.12 -85.24 37.57
CA ARG A 144 5.40 -84.56 37.76
C ARG A 144 6.35 -85.06 36.68
N THR A 145 6.47 -84.35 35.55
CA THR A 145 7.62 -84.33 34.63
C THR A 145 7.24 -83.62 33.34
N LEU A 146 7.16 -82.30 33.42
CA LEU A 146 7.67 -81.43 32.36
C LEU A 146 8.29 -80.24 33.11
N PRO A 147 9.54 -79.86 32.82
CA PRO A 147 10.12 -78.68 33.44
C PRO A 147 9.23 -77.48 33.11
N PRO A 148 9.07 -76.50 34.02
CA PRO A 148 8.46 -75.24 33.62
C PRO A 148 9.21 -74.76 32.37
N PRO A 149 8.54 -74.13 31.39
CA PRO A 149 9.29 -73.38 30.40
C PRO A 149 10.03 -72.31 31.20
N GLU A 150 11.32 -72.54 31.46
CA GLU A 150 12.20 -71.50 31.89
C GLU A 150 12.06 -70.43 30.81
N LEU A 151 11.36 -69.36 31.15
CA LEU A 151 11.80 -68.06 30.69
C LEU A 151 13.20 -67.94 31.29
N ALA A 152 14.19 -68.51 30.60
CA ALA A 152 15.54 -68.03 30.66
C ALA A 152 15.43 -66.58 30.19
N LEU A 153 15.08 -65.67 31.11
CA LEU A 153 15.61 -64.33 31.11
C LEU A 153 17.10 -64.57 30.93
N ALA A 154 17.56 -64.33 29.70
CA ALA A 154 18.91 -64.61 29.27
C ALA A 154 19.91 -64.21 30.37
N PRO A 155 21.02 -64.94 30.56
CA PRO A 155 22.02 -64.59 31.54
C PRO A 155 22.41 -63.12 31.29
N LYS A 156 22.02 -62.20 32.19
CA LYS A 156 22.43 -60.80 32.13
C LYS A 156 23.84 -60.69 32.72
N THR A 157 24.76 -61.42 32.13
CA THR A 157 26.19 -61.18 32.19
C THR A 157 26.56 -60.43 30.90
N SER A 158 26.93 -59.17 31.05
CA SER A 158 27.98 -58.57 30.21
C SER A 158 27.68 -58.25 28.72
N ARG A 159 26.51 -57.72 28.36
CA ARG A 159 26.31 -56.79 27.21
C ARG A 159 24.82 -56.41 27.14
N ARG A 160 24.49 -55.11 27.04
CA ARG A 160 23.12 -54.72 26.62
C ARG A 160 22.96 -55.18 25.17
N LEU A 161 22.11 -56.17 24.92
CA LEU A 161 21.71 -56.59 23.57
C LEU A 161 21.00 -55.43 22.86
N THR A 162 21.35 -55.19 21.59
CA THR A 162 20.74 -54.21 20.69
C THR A 162 19.24 -54.51 20.48
N LEU A 163 18.43 -53.51 20.09
CA LEU A 163 16.98 -53.71 19.81
C LEU A 163 16.74 -54.84 18.79
N GLN A 164 17.68 -55.03 17.86
CA GLN A 164 17.67 -56.13 16.87
C GLN A 164 17.85 -57.51 17.50
N GLU A 165 18.73 -57.65 18.49
CA GLU A 165 18.96 -58.92 19.19
C GLU A 165 17.77 -59.29 20.11
N GLN A 166 17.08 -58.28 20.66
CA GLN A 166 15.83 -58.50 21.41
C GLN A 166 14.68 -58.94 20.51
N ALA A 167 14.56 -58.35 19.32
CA ALA A 167 13.60 -58.76 18.31
C ALA A 167 13.83 -60.22 17.87
N ALA A 168 15.08 -60.62 17.63
CA ALA A 168 15.45 -61.98 17.26
C ALA A 168 15.09 -63.01 18.35
N ALA A 169 15.27 -62.67 19.62
CA ALA A 169 14.90 -63.55 20.74
C ALA A 169 13.37 -63.75 20.85
N ILE A 170 12.58 -62.69 20.61
CA ILE A 170 11.11 -62.76 20.63
C ILE A 170 10.59 -63.58 19.44
N GLU A 171 11.19 -63.44 18.25
CA GLU A 171 10.86 -64.26 17.09
C GLU A 171 11.09 -65.76 17.35
N ALA A 172 12.21 -66.11 17.97
CA ALA A 172 12.51 -67.49 18.35
C ALA A 172 11.51 -68.04 19.39
N GLN A 173 11.06 -67.20 20.33
CA GLN A 173 10.05 -67.58 21.31
C GLN A 173 8.66 -67.77 20.67
N MET A 174 8.28 -66.89 19.74
CA MET A 174 7.06 -67.05 18.96
C MET A 174 7.04 -68.35 18.14
N GLY A 175 8.19 -68.79 17.62
CA GLY A 175 8.34 -70.08 16.96
C GLY A 175 7.93 -71.25 17.87
N ARG A 176 8.48 -71.30 19.08
CA ARG A 176 8.15 -72.33 20.08
C ARG A 176 6.68 -72.32 20.50
N VAL A 177 6.07 -71.14 20.64
CA VAL A 177 4.64 -71.01 20.98
C VAL A 177 3.74 -71.47 19.83
N ARG A 178 4.13 -71.24 18.56
CA ARG A 178 3.38 -71.73 17.40
C ARG A 178 3.38 -73.26 17.31
N GLU A 179 4.51 -73.89 17.61
CA GLU A 179 4.62 -75.36 17.67
C GLU A 179 3.70 -75.94 18.75
N ALA A 180 3.74 -75.39 19.98
CA ALA A 180 2.86 -75.81 21.07
C ALA A 180 1.36 -75.57 20.76
N LEU A 181 1.03 -74.49 20.03
CA LEU A 181 -0.33 -74.19 19.59
C LEU A 181 -0.83 -75.19 18.55
N ALA A 182 0.02 -75.64 17.63
CA ALA A 182 -0.32 -76.64 16.62
C ALA A 182 -0.70 -77.99 17.27
N GLU A 183 0.01 -78.37 18.33
CA GLU A 183 -0.27 -79.59 19.11
C GLU A 183 -1.54 -79.47 19.97
N ALA A 184 -1.80 -78.28 20.53
CA ALA A 184 -2.95 -78.02 21.38
C ALA A 184 -4.30 -77.91 20.63
N ARG A 185 -4.31 -77.41 19.37
CA ARG A 185 -5.53 -77.20 18.57
C ARG A 185 -6.35 -78.48 18.34
N GLY A 186 -5.70 -79.65 18.29
CA GLY A 186 -6.38 -80.94 18.08
C GLY A 186 -6.90 -81.61 19.35
N SER A 187 -6.41 -81.26 20.54
CA SER A 187 -6.67 -82.00 21.78
C SER A 187 -7.27 -81.17 22.92
N ARG A 188 -7.01 -79.85 22.98
CA ARG A 188 -7.39 -78.97 24.11
C ARG A 188 -7.74 -77.55 23.63
N PRO A 189 -9.00 -77.27 23.28
CA PRO A 189 -9.43 -75.98 22.72
C PRO A 189 -9.16 -74.77 23.64
N TRP A 190 -9.29 -74.95 24.95
CA TRP A 190 -9.06 -73.88 25.93
C TRP A 190 -7.59 -73.48 26.03
N LEU A 191 -6.66 -74.42 25.87
CA LEU A 191 -5.20 -74.16 25.91
C LEU A 191 -4.74 -73.47 24.63
N ALA A 192 -5.33 -73.85 23.48
CA ALA A 192 -5.10 -73.18 22.21
C ALA A 192 -5.45 -71.69 22.27
N LYS A 193 -6.60 -71.34 22.88
CA LYS A 193 -7.01 -69.94 23.04
C LYS A 193 -6.02 -69.09 23.85
N VAL A 194 -5.44 -69.66 24.91
CA VAL A 194 -4.45 -68.96 25.76
C VAL A 194 -3.10 -68.81 25.04
N LEU A 195 -2.68 -69.83 24.29
CA LEU A 195 -1.47 -69.76 23.47
C LEU A 195 -1.61 -68.78 22.29
N GLU A 196 -2.82 -68.62 21.73
CA GLU A 196 -3.13 -67.58 20.74
C GLU A 196 -3.00 -66.18 21.34
N GLU A 197 -3.55 -65.92 22.54
CA GLU A 197 -3.37 -64.64 23.25
C GLU A 197 -1.88 -64.36 23.56
N GLN A 198 -1.11 -65.38 23.97
CA GLN A 198 0.34 -65.25 24.18
C GLN A 198 1.08 -64.90 22.87
N LEU A 199 0.70 -65.51 21.76
CA LEU A 199 1.30 -65.23 20.45
C LEU A 199 0.97 -63.81 19.97
N GLU A 200 -0.24 -63.32 20.23
CA GLU A 200 -0.67 -61.97 19.92
C GLU A 200 0.14 -60.93 20.70
N VAL A 201 0.32 -61.14 22.01
CA VAL A 201 1.17 -60.27 22.84
C VAL A 201 2.63 -60.26 22.37
N LEU A 202 3.19 -61.41 22.01
CA LEU A 202 4.56 -61.47 21.48
C LEU A 202 4.69 -60.75 20.12
N ARG A 203 3.69 -60.87 19.25
CA ARG A 203 3.63 -60.10 17.98
C ARG A 203 3.56 -58.61 18.21
N GLU A 204 2.66 -58.16 19.08
CA GLU A 204 2.55 -56.74 19.45
C GLU A 204 3.89 -56.22 19.98
N THR A 205 4.57 -57.00 20.83
CA THR A 205 5.87 -56.62 21.41
C THR A 205 6.96 -56.51 20.34
N LEU A 206 7.01 -57.44 19.38
CA LEU A 206 7.96 -57.42 18.27
C LEU A 206 7.73 -56.22 17.34
N ASP A 207 6.47 -55.95 16.99
CA ASP A 207 6.11 -54.79 16.17
C ASP A 207 6.44 -53.47 16.89
N LEU A 208 6.27 -53.45 18.21
CA LEU A 208 6.61 -52.30 19.03
C LEU A 208 8.13 -52.03 19.09
N ILE A 209 8.93 -53.08 19.22
CA ILE A 209 10.40 -52.98 19.20
C ILE A 209 10.86 -52.47 17.83
N ARG A 210 10.32 -53.00 16.74
CA ARG A 210 10.64 -52.55 15.37
C ARG A 210 10.17 -51.12 15.10
N GLN A 211 9.02 -50.71 15.63
CA GLN A 211 8.58 -49.31 15.56
C GLN A 211 9.49 -48.39 16.37
N THR A 212 9.98 -48.85 17.53
CA THR A 212 10.91 -48.10 18.38
C THR A 212 12.26 -47.91 17.69
N ASP A 213 12.76 -48.94 17.02
CA ASP A 213 14.01 -48.87 16.25
C ASP A 213 13.93 -47.83 15.12
N ARG A 214 12.83 -47.83 14.36
CA ARG A 214 12.58 -46.79 13.34
C ARG A 214 12.48 -45.40 13.95
N VAL A 215 11.80 -45.27 15.08
CA VAL A 215 11.61 -43.98 15.77
C VAL A 215 12.93 -43.42 16.31
N VAL A 216 13.82 -44.28 16.80
CA VAL A 216 15.17 -43.91 17.27
C VAL A 216 16.06 -43.55 16.07
N ALA A 217 15.98 -44.28 14.96
CA ALA A 217 16.67 -43.94 13.73
C ALA A 217 16.21 -42.58 13.17
N ASP A 218 14.90 -42.33 13.11
CA ASP A 218 14.35 -41.03 12.72
C ASP A 218 14.82 -39.90 13.64
N ALA A 219 14.91 -40.16 14.96
CA ALA A 219 15.32 -39.17 15.94
C ALA A 219 16.82 -38.84 15.83
N LEU A 220 17.67 -39.84 15.57
CA LEU A 220 19.09 -39.65 15.30
C LEU A 220 19.31 -38.88 13.99
N TYR A 221 18.59 -39.25 12.93
CA TYR A 221 18.60 -38.56 11.64
C TYR A 221 18.14 -37.10 11.76
N ILE A 222 17.08 -36.82 12.52
CA ILE A 222 16.62 -35.44 12.79
C ILE A 222 17.66 -34.69 13.63
N SER A 223 18.30 -35.34 14.61
CA SER A 223 19.33 -34.70 15.43
C SER A 223 20.58 -34.33 14.62
N GLU A 224 21.01 -35.18 13.67
CA GLU A 224 22.09 -34.87 12.73
C GLU A 224 21.72 -33.70 11.81
N ILE A 225 20.50 -33.68 11.26
CA ILE A 225 20.03 -32.56 10.42
C ILE A 225 19.98 -31.25 11.20
N VAL A 226 19.50 -31.29 12.45
CA VAL A 226 19.41 -30.11 13.31
C VAL A 226 20.80 -29.62 13.71
N GLN A 227 21.73 -30.50 14.07
CA GLN A 227 23.11 -30.11 14.39
C GLN A 227 23.88 -29.61 13.15
N ALA A 228 23.72 -30.25 11.99
CA ALA A 228 24.31 -29.80 10.74
C ALA A 228 23.79 -28.40 10.35
N ARG A 229 22.47 -28.17 10.37
CA ARG A 229 21.89 -26.84 10.12
C ARG A 229 22.31 -25.80 11.15
N TYR A 230 22.40 -26.16 12.44
CA TYR A 230 22.81 -25.20 13.47
C TYR A 230 24.30 -24.81 13.34
N GLY A 231 25.16 -25.77 12.96
CA GLY A 231 26.57 -25.52 12.63
C GLY A 231 26.74 -24.62 11.42
N GLU A 232 26.00 -24.87 10.33
CA GLU A 232 25.99 -24.02 9.13
C GLU A 232 25.45 -22.61 9.42
N VAL A 233 24.38 -22.48 10.21
CA VAL A 233 23.81 -21.18 10.58
C VAL A 233 24.76 -20.39 11.48
N LYS A 234 25.46 -21.02 12.42
CA LYS A 234 26.44 -20.35 13.30
C LYS A 234 27.68 -19.89 12.51
N ALA A 235 28.25 -20.76 11.68
CA ALA A 235 29.38 -20.42 10.81
C ALA A 235 29.01 -19.40 9.73
N GLY A 236 27.79 -19.46 9.21
CA GLY A 236 27.21 -18.44 8.33
C GLY A 236 27.08 -17.09 9.03
N ARG A 237 26.59 -17.07 10.28
CA ARG A 237 26.43 -15.86 11.10
C ARG A 237 27.74 -15.18 11.45
N GLU A 238 28.79 -15.93 11.81
CA GLU A 238 30.12 -15.36 12.11
C GLU A 238 30.78 -14.78 10.86
N ARG A 239 30.71 -15.49 9.72
CA ARG A 239 31.17 -14.95 8.43
C ARG A 239 30.39 -13.69 8.02
N TRP A 240 29.08 -13.70 8.21
CA TRP A 240 28.22 -12.55 7.95
C TRP A 240 28.52 -11.34 8.82
N VAL A 241 28.78 -11.54 10.11
CA VAL A 241 29.16 -10.45 11.02
C VAL A 241 30.47 -9.83 10.57
N ASN A 242 31.44 -10.63 10.13
CA ASN A 242 32.72 -10.13 9.62
C ASN A 242 32.56 -9.40 8.27
N TRP A 243 31.71 -9.91 7.37
CA TRP A 243 31.37 -9.22 6.10
C TRP A 243 30.59 -7.92 6.33
N LEU A 244 29.67 -7.91 7.30
CA LEU A 244 28.92 -6.72 7.68
C LEU A 244 29.83 -5.68 8.33
N LEU A 245 30.75 -6.10 9.21
CA LEU A 245 31.74 -5.21 9.83
C LEU A 245 32.72 -4.63 8.80
N THR A 246 33.18 -5.43 7.84
CA THR A 246 34.04 -4.94 6.75
C THR A 246 33.28 -4.00 5.80
N LEU A 247 32.01 -4.28 5.50
CA LEU A 247 31.15 -3.38 4.72
C LEU A 247 30.87 -2.07 5.46
N ILE A 248 30.55 -2.12 6.75
CA ILE A 248 30.35 -0.93 7.59
C ILE A 248 31.65 -0.13 7.66
N ALA A 249 32.80 -0.77 7.83
CA ALA A 249 34.10 -0.11 7.81
C ALA A 249 34.40 0.53 6.44
N ALA A 250 34.08 -0.13 5.33
CA ALA A 250 34.23 0.41 3.99
C ALA A 250 33.31 1.62 3.75
N LEU A 251 32.06 1.56 4.19
CA LEU A 251 31.10 2.66 4.10
C LEU A 251 31.48 3.85 4.99
N LEU A 252 31.96 3.60 6.20
CA LEU A 252 32.48 4.63 7.10
C LEU A 252 33.73 5.29 6.52
N THR A 253 34.62 4.51 5.90
CA THR A 253 35.80 5.03 5.20
C THR A 253 35.38 5.88 4.00
N LEU A 254 34.39 5.45 3.21
CA LEU A 254 33.86 6.22 2.10
C LEU A 254 33.17 7.52 2.57
N ALA A 255 32.39 7.45 3.65
CA ALA A 255 31.76 8.61 4.26
C ALA A 255 32.80 9.61 4.79
N LEU A 256 33.88 9.11 5.39
CA LEU A 256 35.01 9.92 5.86
C LEU A 256 35.74 10.58 4.68
N ILE A 257 35.96 9.85 3.58
CA ILE A 257 36.52 10.41 2.34
C ILE A 257 35.65 11.55 1.83
N VAL A 258 34.34 11.33 1.70
CA VAL A 258 33.41 12.34 1.19
C VAL A 258 33.32 13.54 2.13
N ALA A 259 33.30 13.32 3.44
CA ALA A 259 33.30 14.39 4.44
C ALA A 259 34.61 15.20 4.40
N ALA A 260 35.76 14.53 4.30
CA ALA A 260 37.07 15.16 4.17
C ALA A 260 37.16 15.97 2.86
N GLN A 261 36.69 15.43 1.74
CA GLN A 261 36.64 16.14 0.46
C GLN A 261 35.73 17.38 0.51
N ARG A 262 34.56 17.29 1.13
CA ARG A 262 33.69 18.47 1.34
C ARG A 262 34.35 19.51 2.26
N GLY A 263 35.09 19.05 3.28
CA GLY A 263 35.85 19.92 4.19
C GLY A 263 36.96 20.68 3.46
N VAL A 264 37.75 19.98 2.64
CA VAL A 264 38.79 20.57 1.79
C VAL A 264 38.20 21.62 0.85
N HIS A 265 37.12 21.29 0.14
CA HIS A 265 36.47 22.23 -0.78
C HIS A 265 35.93 23.48 -0.08
N ARG A 266 35.36 23.34 1.13
CA ARG A 266 34.87 24.49 1.93
C ARG A 266 35.99 25.38 2.46
N LEU A 267 37.15 24.82 2.77
CA LEU A 267 38.27 25.58 3.33
C LEU A 267 39.14 26.22 2.24
N LEU A 268 39.44 25.47 1.18
CA LEU A 268 40.44 25.82 0.16
C LEU A 268 39.86 26.04 -1.24
N GLY A 269 38.56 25.84 -1.44
CA GLY A 269 37.89 26.13 -2.69
C GLY A 269 37.95 27.63 -3.08
N PRO A 270 37.52 27.99 -4.28
CA PRO A 270 37.63 29.36 -4.81
C PRO A 270 36.95 30.42 -3.92
N GLU A 271 35.94 30.03 -3.15
CA GLU A 271 35.19 30.88 -2.21
C GLU A 271 35.45 30.51 -0.74
N GLY A 272 36.49 29.71 -0.46
CA GLY A 272 36.82 29.19 0.86
C GLY A 272 37.38 30.24 1.83
N GLY A 273 37.18 30.01 3.13
CA GLY A 273 37.67 30.92 4.18
C GLY A 273 39.19 31.00 4.25
N LEU A 274 39.92 29.94 3.88
CA LEU A 274 41.38 29.90 3.93
C LEU A 274 42.01 30.48 2.65
N SER A 275 41.37 30.27 1.49
CA SER A 275 41.83 30.85 0.22
C SER A 275 41.71 32.37 0.21
N SER A 276 40.64 32.90 0.81
CA SER A 276 40.45 34.35 1.04
C SER A 276 41.42 34.91 2.08
N ALA A 277 41.70 34.20 3.17
CA ALA A 277 42.69 34.61 4.18
C ALA A 277 44.14 34.62 3.65
N LEU A 278 44.49 33.67 2.77
CA LEU A 278 45.82 33.56 2.15
C LEU A 278 45.97 34.38 0.86
N ARG A 279 44.92 35.11 0.43
CA ARG A 279 44.89 35.91 -0.82
C ARG A 279 45.32 35.11 -2.06
N LEU A 280 44.91 33.85 -2.14
CA LEU A 280 45.22 33.00 -3.30
C LEU A 280 44.39 33.44 -4.50
N ASP A 281 45.02 33.54 -5.68
CA ASP A 281 44.32 33.79 -6.95
C ASP A 281 43.32 32.64 -7.22
N PRO A 282 42.08 32.89 -7.69
CA PRO A 282 41.03 31.86 -7.78
C PRO A 282 41.42 30.66 -8.65
N ARG A 283 42.30 30.87 -9.64
CA ARG A 283 42.85 29.81 -10.49
C ARG A 283 43.81 28.89 -9.74
N THR A 284 44.59 29.45 -8.81
CA THR A 284 45.54 28.70 -7.97
C THR A 284 44.80 27.97 -6.85
N ALA A 285 43.79 28.60 -6.24
CA ALA A 285 42.91 27.96 -5.26
C ALA A 285 42.17 26.76 -5.85
N ALA A 286 41.61 26.87 -7.06
CA ALA A 286 40.95 25.75 -7.75
C ALA A 286 41.92 24.59 -8.06
N LYS A 287 43.16 24.89 -8.48
CA LYS A 287 44.18 23.85 -8.72
C LYS A 287 44.59 23.14 -7.42
N MET A 288 44.77 23.89 -6.33
CA MET A 288 45.11 23.35 -5.03
C MET A 288 43.97 22.50 -4.46
N ASP A 289 42.72 22.95 -4.56
CA ASP A 289 41.53 22.19 -4.15
C ASP A 289 41.46 20.83 -4.87
N VAL A 290 41.66 20.81 -6.18
CA VAL A 290 41.67 19.58 -6.97
C VAL A 290 42.80 18.64 -6.55
N VAL A 291 44.04 19.15 -6.42
CA VAL A 291 45.21 18.33 -6.03
C VAL A 291 45.04 17.77 -4.62
N LEU A 292 44.56 18.55 -3.67
CA LEU A 292 44.37 18.09 -2.29
C LEU A 292 43.20 17.11 -2.18
N THR A 293 42.11 17.35 -2.92
CA THR A 293 40.96 16.44 -3.01
C THR A 293 41.36 15.09 -3.61
N LEU A 294 42.21 15.08 -4.64
CA LEU A 294 42.82 13.87 -5.20
C LEU A 294 43.77 13.20 -4.20
N SER A 295 44.60 13.97 -3.50
CA SER A 295 45.55 13.43 -2.52
C SER A 295 44.85 12.76 -1.34
N VAL A 296 43.79 13.39 -0.81
CA VAL A 296 42.93 12.82 0.24
C VAL A 296 42.21 11.57 -0.25
N PHE A 297 41.74 11.57 -1.50
CA PHE A 297 41.13 10.40 -2.13
C PHE A 297 42.12 9.23 -2.26
N PHE A 298 43.36 9.48 -2.71
CA PHE A 298 44.37 8.44 -2.85
C PHE A 298 44.92 7.94 -1.50
N LEU A 299 45.09 8.81 -0.51
CA LEU A 299 45.56 8.43 0.83
C LEU A 299 44.51 7.58 1.57
N LEU A 300 43.26 8.05 1.62
CA LEU A 300 42.20 7.35 2.33
C LEU A 300 41.63 6.17 1.51
N GLY A 301 41.51 6.33 0.19
CA GLY A 301 41.06 5.26 -0.71
C GLY A 301 42.11 4.16 -0.89
N GLY A 302 43.40 4.51 -0.97
CA GLY A 302 44.50 3.57 -0.99
C GLY A 302 44.62 2.80 0.34
N GLY A 303 44.44 3.47 1.48
CA GLY A 303 44.37 2.83 2.79
C GLY A 303 43.20 1.85 2.91
N GLY A 304 42.02 2.22 2.42
CA GLY A 304 40.85 1.34 2.37
C GLY A 304 41.06 0.13 1.45
N ALA A 305 41.62 0.34 0.26
CA ALA A 305 41.95 -0.74 -0.66
C ALA A 305 43.02 -1.68 -0.09
N TRP A 306 44.03 -1.16 0.60
CA TRP A 306 45.05 -1.96 1.28
C TRP A 306 44.47 -2.76 2.45
N ALA A 307 43.58 -2.18 3.25
CA ALA A 307 42.90 -2.89 4.34
C ALA A 307 42.04 -4.05 3.82
N ILE A 308 41.32 -3.85 2.71
CA ILE A 308 40.54 -4.91 2.05
C ILE A 308 41.48 -5.98 1.46
N ALA A 309 42.55 -5.57 0.77
CA ALA A 309 43.53 -6.49 0.20
C ALA A 309 44.25 -7.31 1.28
N ARG A 310 44.61 -6.68 2.41
CA ARG A 310 45.20 -7.33 3.58
C ARG A 310 44.23 -8.34 4.21
N PHE A 311 42.95 -7.98 4.35
CA PHE A 311 41.92 -8.89 4.88
C PHE A 311 41.71 -10.10 3.97
N VAL A 312 41.64 -9.90 2.64
CA VAL A 312 41.53 -10.98 1.66
C VAL A 312 42.77 -11.89 1.71
N TRP A 313 43.95 -11.30 1.86
CA TRP A 313 45.23 -12.02 1.98
C TRP A 313 45.34 -12.81 3.29
N GLU A 314 45.03 -12.21 4.43
CA GLU A 314 45.06 -12.86 5.76
C GLU A 314 44.01 -13.98 5.86
N ALA A 315 42.85 -13.83 5.20
CA ALA A 315 41.78 -14.83 5.16
C ALA A 315 42.04 -16.00 4.19
N HIS A 316 43.15 -16.01 3.43
CA HIS A 316 43.49 -17.04 2.44
C HIS A 316 42.36 -17.33 1.42
N LEU A 317 41.54 -16.34 1.11
CA LEU A 317 40.39 -16.50 0.19
C LEU A 317 40.87 -16.56 -1.26
N SER A 318 40.50 -17.62 -1.99
CA SER A 318 40.68 -17.68 -3.43
C SER A 318 39.71 -16.73 -4.16
N PRO A 319 40.04 -16.20 -5.36
CA PRO A 319 39.15 -15.31 -6.10
C PRO A 319 37.76 -15.90 -6.35
N SER A 320 37.66 -17.23 -6.54
CA SER A 320 36.39 -17.95 -6.70
C SER A 320 35.56 -17.96 -5.41
N GLU A 321 36.18 -18.17 -4.25
CA GLU A 321 35.46 -18.15 -2.96
C GLU A 321 34.93 -16.75 -2.61
N VAL A 322 35.61 -15.70 -3.05
CA VAL A 322 35.12 -14.32 -2.94
C VAL A 322 33.88 -14.11 -3.82
N TRP A 323 33.89 -14.59 -5.06
CA TRP A 323 32.72 -14.51 -5.94
C TRP A 323 31.53 -15.31 -5.41
N ASP A 324 31.78 -16.53 -4.93
CA ASP A 324 30.75 -17.38 -4.35
C ASP A 324 30.18 -16.77 -3.05
N ALA A 325 31.01 -16.13 -2.23
CA ALA A 325 30.54 -15.43 -1.03
C ALA A 325 29.67 -14.20 -1.36
N LEU A 326 29.94 -13.49 -2.46
CA LEU A 326 29.15 -12.32 -2.88
C LEU A 326 27.80 -12.71 -3.49
N ASP A 327 27.67 -13.93 -4.03
CA ASP A 327 26.43 -14.46 -4.60
C ASP A 327 25.59 -15.27 -3.60
N GLN A 328 26.10 -15.50 -2.38
CA GLN A 328 25.32 -16.13 -1.32
C GLN A 328 24.07 -15.28 -0.96
N PRO A 329 22.90 -15.92 -0.78
CA PRO A 329 21.68 -15.24 -0.41
C PRO A 329 21.82 -14.57 0.95
N LEU A 330 21.63 -13.24 1.01
CA LEU A 330 21.61 -12.51 2.26
C LEU A 330 20.26 -12.70 2.98
N PHE A 331 19.17 -12.56 2.23
CA PHE A 331 17.79 -12.76 2.70
C PHE A 331 16.87 -13.08 1.51
N LEU A 332 15.71 -13.67 1.78
CA LEU A 332 14.71 -14.01 0.78
C LEU A 332 13.63 -12.92 0.74
N VAL A 333 13.35 -12.39 -0.45
CA VAL A 333 12.21 -11.49 -0.71
C VAL A 333 11.36 -12.12 -1.79
N GLU A 334 10.10 -12.46 -1.50
CA GLU A 334 9.19 -13.10 -2.47
C GLU A 334 9.85 -14.30 -3.20
N ASP A 335 10.49 -15.18 -2.43
CA ASP A 335 11.21 -16.37 -2.91
C ASP A 335 12.47 -16.10 -3.77
N GLN A 336 12.91 -14.85 -3.86
CA GLN A 336 14.16 -14.46 -4.52
C GLN A 336 15.27 -14.24 -3.51
N ALA A 337 16.40 -14.90 -3.76
CA ALA A 337 17.64 -14.73 -3.02
C ALA A 337 18.25 -13.35 -3.31
N VAL A 338 18.14 -12.42 -2.36
CA VAL A 338 18.85 -11.13 -2.47
C VAL A 338 20.27 -11.34 -1.97
N SER A 339 21.24 -11.41 -2.87
CA SER A 339 22.67 -11.51 -2.54
C SER A 339 23.34 -10.13 -2.42
N PHE A 340 24.60 -10.08 -1.98
CA PHE A 340 25.36 -8.84 -1.97
C PHE A 340 25.54 -8.27 -3.39
N LEU A 341 25.75 -9.17 -4.36
CA LEU A 341 25.81 -8.81 -5.77
C LEU A 341 24.53 -8.14 -6.26
N SER A 342 23.35 -8.54 -5.75
CA SER A 342 22.09 -7.87 -6.05
C SER A 342 22.04 -6.42 -5.56
N ILE A 343 22.54 -6.14 -4.36
CA ILE A 343 22.64 -4.76 -3.84
C ILE A 343 23.58 -3.93 -4.72
N VAL A 344 24.72 -4.50 -5.14
CA VAL A 344 25.66 -3.84 -6.05
C VAL A 344 25.02 -3.58 -7.41
N LYS A 345 24.28 -4.54 -7.98
CA LYS A 345 23.52 -4.37 -9.24
C LYS A 345 22.50 -3.24 -9.13
N LEU A 346 21.74 -3.18 -8.04
CA LEU A 346 20.77 -2.11 -7.78
C LEU A 346 21.46 -0.75 -7.65
N PHE A 347 22.56 -0.67 -6.89
CA PHE A 347 23.34 0.55 -6.76
C PHE A 347 23.90 1.01 -8.12
N LEU A 348 24.46 0.10 -8.90
CA LEU A 348 24.97 0.38 -10.23
C LEU A 348 23.86 0.88 -11.17
N ALA A 349 22.68 0.26 -11.13
CA ALA A 349 21.52 0.70 -11.91
C ALA A 349 21.12 2.14 -11.57
N ILE A 350 21.12 2.50 -10.28
CA ILE A 350 20.85 3.89 -9.83
C ILE A 350 21.94 4.85 -10.31
N VAL A 351 23.22 4.47 -10.19
CA VAL A 351 24.34 5.30 -10.68
C VAL A 351 24.22 5.54 -12.18
N VAL A 352 23.95 4.49 -12.97
CA VAL A 352 23.72 4.59 -14.41
C VAL A 352 22.55 5.51 -14.72
N ALA A 353 21.43 5.37 -14.00
CA ALA A 353 20.27 6.24 -14.17
C ALA A 353 20.57 7.71 -13.84
N VAL A 354 21.36 7.98 -12.80
CA VAL A 354 21.82 9.34 -12.47
C VAL A 354 22.69 9.90 -13.59
N VAL A 355 23.67 9.14 -14.09
CA VAL A 355 24.56 9.57 -15.18
C VAL A 355 23.74 9.83 -16.45
N LEU A 356 22.85 8.91 -16.82
CA LEU A 356 21.99 9.05 -18.00
C LEU A 356 21.07 10.26 -17.86
N SER A 357 20.52 10.49 -16.67
CA SER A 357 19.69 11.67 -16.41
C SER A 357 20.47 12.99 -16.51
N ARG A 358 21.74 13.00 -16.09
CA ARG A 358 22.60 14.18 -16.25
C ARG A 358 22.91 14.42 -17.72
N PHE A 359 23.19 13.37 -18.47
CA PHE A 359 23.41 13.46 -19.91
C PHE A 359 22.15 13.98 -20.62
N ALA A 360 20.98 13.41 -20.33
CA ALA A 360 19.70 13.81 -20.89
C ALA A 360 19.39 15.28 -20.58
N ARG A 361 19.52 15.72 -19.31
CA ARG A 361 19.31 17.13 -18.93
C ARG A 361 20.27 18.07 -19.66
N ARG A 362 21.56 17.71 -19.76
CA ARG A 362 22.54 18.52 -20.49
C ARG A 362 22.18 18.61 -21.97
N PHE A 363 21.80 17.51 -22.58
CA PHE A 363 21.38 17.47 -23.98
C PHE A 363 20.14 18.33 -24.22
N LEU A 364 19.10 18.16 -23.40
CA LEU A 364 17.87 18.93 -23.46
C LEU A 364 18.14 20.42 -23.29
N SER A 365 18.94 20.82 -22.29
CA SER A 365 19.30 22.22 -22.06
C SER A 365 20.19 22.82 -23.14
N ALA A 366 21.07 22.04 -23.77
CA ALA A 366 21.99 22.56 -24.78
C ALA A 366 21.37 22.61 -26.18
N ARG A 367 20.43 21.72 -26.50
CA ARG A 367 19.92 21.54 -27.88
C ARG A 367 18.44 21.79 -28.03
N VAL A 368 17.62 21.31 -27.08
CA VAL A 368 16.15 21.28 -27.23
C VAL A 368 15.53 22.57 -26.71
N TRP A 369 15.77 22.93 -25.44
CA TRP A 369 15.15 24.11 -24.83
C TRP A 369 15.47 25.43 -25.56
N PRO A 370 16.71 25.69 -26.00
CA PRO A 370 17.01 26.91 -26.76
C PRO A 370 16.30 26.96 -28.10
N ALA A 371 16.11 25.81 -28.76
CA ALA A 371 15.40 25.74 -30.04
C ALA A 371 13.89 26.04 -29.90
N LEU A 372 13.29 25.73 -28.74
CA LEU A 372 11.87 26.01 -28.46
C LEU A 372 11.61 27.39 -27.86
N SER A 373 12.65 28.15 -27.48
CA SER A 373 12.52 29.49 -26.87
C SER A 373 11.63 29.54 -25.62
N TRP A 374 11.64 28.47 -24.81
CA TRP A 374 10.86 28.38 -23.59
C TRP A 374 11.48 29.14 -22.42
N ASP A 375 10.65 29.57 -21.46
CA ASP A 375 11.11 30.30 -20.29
C ASP A 375 12.00 29.45 -19.36
N SER A 376 12.85 30.13 -18.59
CA SER A 376 13.81 29.49 -17.69
C SER A 376 13.14 28.69 -16.56
N GLY A 377 11.91 29.06 -16.16
CA GLY A 377 11.13 28.36 -15.14
C GLY A 377 10.61 27.02 -15.65
N LEU A 378 9.92 27.01 -16.79
CA LEU A 378 9.40 25.80 -17.43
C LEU A 378 10.51 24.81 -17.79
N THR A 379 11.60 25.29 -18.36
CA THR A 379 12.75 24.45 -18.74
C THR A 379 13.42 23.81 -17.51
N ASN A 380 13.53 24.53 -16.39
CA ASN A 380 14.03 23.96 -15.15
C ASN A 380 13.07 22.92 -14.54
N ALA A 381 11.77 23.19 -14.55
CA ALA A 381 10.76 22.26 -14.06
C ALA A 381 10.76 20.95 -14.87
N LEU A 382 10.80 21.04 -16.20
CA LEU A 382 10.85 19.87 -17.09
C LEU A 382 12.15 19.07 -16.93
N ASN A 383 13.29 19.74 -16.81
CA ASN A 383 14.56 19.07 -16.52
C ASN A 383 14.52 18.30 -15.19
N THR A 384 13.89 18.89 -14.17
CA THR A 384 13.71 18.26 -12.86
C THR A 384 12.78 17.06 -12.96
N LEU A 385 11.68 17.17 -13.72
CA LEU A 385 10.77 16.06 -13.98
C LEU A 385 11.49 14.90 -14.70
N VAL A 386 12.21 15.17 -15.79
CA VAL A 386 13.01 14.17 -16.52
C VAL A 386 14.02 13.49 -15.59
N HIS A 387 14.65 14.23 -14.68
CA HIS A 387 15.58 13.65 -13.71
C HIS A 387 14.91 12.63 -12.80
N TYR A 388 13.80 13.01 -12.16
CA TYR A 388 13.10 12.13 -11.24
C TYR A 388 12.44 10.96 -11.95
N SER A 389 11.88 11.16 -13.15
CA SER A 389 11.36 10.05 -13.96
C SER A 389 12.44 9.04 -14.32
N MET A 390 13.65 9.49 -14.71
CA MET A 390 14.76 8.58 -14.99
C MET A 390 15.29 7.88 -13.73
N LEU A 391 15.32 8.55 -12.58
CA LEU A 391 15.67 7.94 -11.30
C LEU A 391 14.68 6.83 -10.93
N VAL A 392 13.39 7.10 -11.02
CA VAL A 392 12.32 6.12 -10.74
C VAL A 392 12.42 4.94 -11.71
N ALA A 393 12.55 5.21 -13.02
CA ALA A 393 12.72 4.16 -14.02
C ALA A 393 13.98 3.30 -13.77
N GLY A 394 15.09 3.94 -13.43
CA GLY A 394 16.34 3.26 -13.09
C GLY A 394 16.24 2.39 -11.84
N PHE A 395 15.54 2.87 -10.82
CA PHE A 395 15.26 2.11 -9.61
C PHE A 395 14.38 0.89 -9.89
N LEU A 396 13.29 1.06 -10.64
CA LEU A 396 12.40 -0.06 -11.04
C LEU A 396 13.14 -1.10 -11.89
N LEU A 397 13.98 -0.65 -12.83
CA LEU A 397 14.80 -1.54 -13.64
C LEU A 397 15.86 -2.26 -12.80
N GLY A 398 16.45 -1.57 -11.83
CA GLY A 398 17.38 -2.14 -10.86
C GLY A 398 16.74 -3.24 -10.02
N LEU A 399 15.52 -3.01 -9.51
CA LEU A 399 14.74 -4.03 -8.78
C LEU A 399 14.51 -5.27 -9.65
N ARG A 400 14.19 -5.08 -10.93
CA ARG A 400 14.03 -6.19 -11.87
C ARG A 400 15.32 -6.99 -12.08
N PHE A 401 16.49 -6.33 -12.16
CA PHE A 401 17.79 -7.02 -12.26
C PHE A 401 18.17 -7.79 -11.00
N VAL A 402 17.64 -7.40 -9.84
CA VAL A 402 17.76 -8.14 -8.58
C VAL A 402 16.83 -9.35 -8.53
N GLY A 403 15.85 -9.44 -9.44
CA GLY A 403 14.85 -10.50 -9.47
C GLY A 403 13.60 -10.18 -8.65
N ILE A 404 13.53 -9.02 -7.98
CA ILE A 404 12.35 -8.62 -7.21
C ILE A 404 11.18 -8.35 -8.15
N GLY A 405 10.06 -9.02 -7.90
CA GLY A 405 8.82 -8.83 -8.64
C GLY A 405 8.31 -7.40 -8.51
N LEU A 406 8.05 -6.73 -9.64
CA LEU A 406 7.43 -5.39 -9.63
C LEU A 406 5.95 -5.44 -9.25
N SER A 407 5.35 -6.63 -9.17
CA SER A 407 3.95 -6.86 -8.89
C SER A 407 3.52 -6.31 -7.53
N SER A 408 4.34 -6.47 -6.49
CA SER A 408 4.05 -5.91 -5.15
C SER A 408 4.11 -4.39 -5.12
N LEU A 409 4.98 -3.80 -5.95
CA LEU A 409 5.08 -2.34 -6.10
C LEU A 409 3.95 -1.76 -6.96
N ALA A 410 3.34 -2.56 -7.83
CA ALA A 410 2.26 -2.13 -8.73
C ALA A 410 1.02 -1.66 -7.96
N LEU A 411 0.70 -2.28 -6.80
CA LEU A 411 -0.40 -1.84 -5.95
C LEU A 411 -0.17 -0.41 -5.42
N PHE A 412 1.02 -0.15 -4.87
CA PHE A 412 1.39 1.18 -4.38
C PHE A 412 1.48 2.20 -5.50
N ALA A 413 2.08 1.82 -6.64
CA ALA A 413 2.13 2.66 -7.83
C ALA A 413 0.74 2.97 -8.38
N GLY A 414 -0.21 2.03 -8.29
CA GLY A 414 -1.61 2.22 -8.67
C GLY A 414 -2.30 3.26 -7.78
N VAL A 415 -2.21 3.11 -6.46
CA VAL A 415 -2.79 4.08 -5.50
C VAL A 415 -2.16 5.46 -5.67
N LEU A 416 -0.82 5.53 -5.75
CA LEU A 416 -0.08 6.77 -5.97
C LEU A 416 -0.46 7.41 -7.31
N GLY A 417 -0.59 6.60 -8.37
CA GLY A 417 -1.00 7.04 -9.70
C GLY A 417 -2.41 7.60 -9.73
N ILE A 418 -3.36 6.98 -9.03
CA ILE A 418 -4.72 7.50 -8.86
C ILE A 418 -4.67 8.83 -8.10
N GLY A 419 -3.92 8.93 -7.00
CA GLY A 419 -3.75 10.17 -6.23
C GLY A 419 -3.17 11.32 -7.07
N ILE A 420 -2.12 11.03 -7.84
CA ILE A 420 -1.51 11.99 -8.79
C ILE A 420 -2.53 12.38 -9.87
N GLY A 421 -3.26 11.42 -10.43
CA GLY A 421 -4.29 11.65 -11.45
C GLY A 421 -5.40 12.59 -10.95
N PHE A 422 -5.89 12.37 -9.73
CA PHE A 422 -6.85 13.28 -9.10
C PHE A 422 -6.27 14.67 -8.87
N GLY A 423 -5.00 14.78 -8.47
CA GLY A 423 -4.31 16.06 -8.31
C GLY A 423 -4.12 16.84 -9.61
N LEU A 424 -3.88 16.14 -10.73
CA LEU A 424 -3.68 16.75 -12.04
C LEU A 424 -4.96 16.94 -12.86
N ARG A 425 -6.10 16.41 -12.39
CA ARG A 425 -7.38 16.43 -13.13
C ARG A 425 -7.72 17.81 -13.68
N ASN A 426 -7.70 18.84 -12.84
CA ASN A 426 -8.05 20.21 -13.24
C ASN A 426 -7.07 20.79 -14.28
N ILE A 427 -5.80 20.40 -14.22
CA ILE A 427 -4.78 20.84 -15.18
C ILE A 427 -5.06 20.20 -16.54
N ALA A 428 -5.31 18.89 -16.57
CA ALA A 428 -5.64 18.15 -17.78
C ALA A 428 -6.94 18.66 -18.42
N GLU A 429 -7.98 18.90 -17.61
CA GLU A 429 -9.26 19.44 -18.07
C GLU A 429 -9.11 20.79 -18.77
N ASN A 430 -8.37 21.72 -18.16
CA ASN A 430 -8.10 23.04 -18.77
C ASN A 430 -7.22 22.94 -20.02
N PHE A 431 -6.24 22.04 -20.02
CA PHE A 431 -5.37 21.82 -21.18
C PHE A 431 -6.15 21.28 -22.37
N ILE A 432 -6.96 20.23 -22.16
CA ILE A 432 -7.83 19.65 -23.18
C ILE A 432 -8.83 20.68 -23.67
N SER A 433 -9.44 21.46 -22.77
CA SER A 433 -10.35 22.54 -23.14
C SER A 433 -9.66 23.60 -24.00
N GLY A 434 -8.41 23.94 -23.69
CA GLY A 434 -7.60 24.83 -24.53
C GLY A 434 -7.37 24.30 -25.93
N LEU A 435 -7.06 23.00 -26.07
CA LEU A 435 -6.92 22.36 -27.38
C LEU A 435 -8.22 22.38 -28.18
N ILE A 436 -9.36 22.11 -27.53
CA ILE A 436 -10.69 22.16 -28.15
C ILE A 436 -10.99 23.59 -28.63
N ILE A 437 -10.75 24.61 -27.80
CA ILE A 437 -10.95 26.02 -28.19
C ILE A 437 -10.09 26.37 -29.41
N LEU A 438 -8.84 25.92 -29.47
CA LEU A 438 -7.96 26.20 -30.61
C LEU A 438 -8.37 25.45 -31.89
N ALA A 439 -8.86 24.22 -31.75
CA ALA A 439 -9.27 23.37 -32.86
C ALA A 439 -10.63 23.80 -33.45
N GLU A 440 -11.65 23.95 -32.62
CA GLU A 440 -13.02 24.28 -33.04
C GLU A 440 -13.25 25.78 -33.19
N ARG A 441 -12.44 26.60 -32.51
CA ARG A 441 -12.50 28.07 -32.53
C ARG A 441 -13.90 28.65 -32.21
N PRO A 442 -14.58 28.20 -31.13
CA PRO A 442 -15.85 28.79 -30.69
C PRO A 442 -15.66 30.24 -30.23
N ILE A 443 -14.47 30.56 -29.71
CA ILE A 443 -14.00 31.91 -29.38
C ILE A 443 -12.64 32.12 -30.03
N LYS A 444 -12.38 33.35 -30.50
CA LYS A 444 -11.13 33.76 -31.14
C LYS A 444 -10.55 34.99 -30.46
N ILE A 445 -9.25 35.18 -30.62
CA ILE A 445 -8.59 36.43 -30.20
C ILE A 445 -9.24 37.59 -30.96
N GLY A 446 -9.71 38.58 -30.20
CA GLY A 446 -10.43 39.74 -30.72
C GLY A 446 -11.96 39.66 -30.57
N ASP A 447 -12.53 38.49 -30.26
CA ASP A 447 -13.97 38.36 -30.06
C ASP A 447 -14.42 39.09 -28.78
N PHE A 448 -15.58 39.75 -28.85
CA PHE A 448 -16.28 40.27 -27.68
C PHE A 448 -17.22 39.19 -27.14
N ILE A 449 -16.98 38.77 -25.91
CA ILE A 449 -17.69 37.64 -25.30
C ILE A 449 -18.26 38.01 -23.94
N GLU A 450 -19.31 37.31 -23.55
CA GLU A 450 -19.96 37.41 -22.26
C GLU A 450 -20.04 36.03 -21.61
N ILE A 451 -19.59 35.95 -20.37
CA ILE A 451 -19.55 34.72 -19.57
C ILE A 451 -20.57 34.84 -18.44
N ASP A 452 -21.43 33.82 -18.32
CA ASP A 452 -22.43 33.68 -17.24
C ASP A 452 -23.36 34.90 -17.05
N GLY A 453 -23.52 35.75 -18.06
CA GLY A 453 -24.41 36.90 -18.00
C GLY A 453 -23.93 38.05 -17.10
N ARG A 454 -22.67 38.01 -16.63
CA ARG A 454 -22.15 38.95 -15.62
C ARG A 454 -20.83 39.60 -16.02
N MET A 455 -20.03 38.89 -16.80
CA MET A 455 -18.69 39.34 -17.19
C MET A 455 -18.63 39.45 -18.69
N GLU A 456 -18.27 40.64 -19.18
CA GLU A 456 -18.11 40.90 -20.60
C GLU A 456 -16.74 41.52 -20.89
N GLY A 457 -16.19 41.18 -22.05
CA GLY A 457 -14.93 41.74 -22.49
C GLY A 457 -14.41 41.12 -23.77
N LYS A 458 -13.26 41.63 -24.20
CA LYS A 458 -12.60 41.22 -25.45
C LYS A 458 -11.51 40.20 -25.17
N VAL A 459 -11.51 39.09 -25.92
CA VAL A 459 -10.46 38.06 -25.82
C VAL A 459 -9.14 38.62 -26.34
N THR A 460 -8.10 38.61 -25.51
CA THR A 460 -6.77 39.13 -25.88
C THR A 460 -5.74 38.03 -26.14
N SER A 461 -5.78 36.92 -25.40
CA SER A 461 -4.90 35.78 -25.62
C SER A 461 -5.54 34.48 -25.18
N ILE A 462 -5.34 33.41 -25.93
CA ILE A 462 -5.77 32.04 -25.59
C ILE A 462 -4.51 31.22 -25.33
N ASN A 463 -4.26 30.86 -24.07
CA ASN A 463 -3.13 30.01 -23.67
C ASN A 463 -3.59 28.57 -23.44
N ALA A 464 -2.64 27.67 -23.21
CA ALA A 464 -2.93 26.24 -23.04
C ALA A 464 -3.95 25.93 -21.92
N ARG A 465 -3.94 26.69 -20.81
CA ARG A 465 -4.78 26.42 -19.62
C ARG A 465 -5.81 27.51 -19.30
N ALA A 466 -5.66 28.70 -19.86
CA ALA A 466 -6.52 29.82 -19.55
C ALA A 466 -6.54 30.81 -20.72
N THR A 467 -7.64 31.53 -20.82
CA THR A 467 -7.85 32.61 -21.79
C THR A 467 -7.93 33.93 -21.04
N THR A 468 -7.29 34.95 -21.58
CA THR A 468 -7.29 36.29 -21.00
C THR A 468 -8.30 37.17 -21.74
N ILE A 469 -9.15 37.82 -20.96
CA ILE A 469 -10.19 38.73 -21.43
C ILE A 469 -9.94 40.09 -20.80
N VAL A 470 -10.05 41.16 -21.59
CA VAL A 470 -10.00 42.52 -21.06
C VAL A 470 -11.42 43.08 -21.05
N THR A 471 -11.89 43.45 -19.86
CA THR A 471 -13.20 44.09 -19.69
C THR A 471 -13.19 45.52 -20.23
N ARG A 472 -14.37 46.13 -20.34
CA ARG A 472 -14.50 47.55 -20.74
C ARG A 472 -13.82 48.53 -19.79
N ASP A 473 -13.71 48.15 -18.52
CA ASP A 473 -12.98 48.92 -17.51
C ASP A 473 -11.45 48.71 -17.60
N ASN A 474 -10.98 48.10 -18.70
CA ASN A 474 -9.58 47.77 -18.96
C ASN A 474 -8.97 46.84 -17.90
N ILE A 475 -9.76 45.91 -17.36
CA ILE A 475 -9.32 44.93 -16.37
C ILE A 475 -9.04 43.60 -17.08
N SER A 476 -7.83 43.08 -16.92
CA SER A 476 -7.44 41.77 -17.46
C SER A 476 -7.91 40.65 -16.53
N VAL A 477 -8.88 39.86 -16.99
CA VAL A 477 -9.40 38.69 -16.30
C VAL A 477 -8.87 37.42 -16.95
N ILE A 478 -8.31 36.53 -16.13
CA ILE A 478 -7.79 35.23 -16.57
C ILE A 478 -8.84 34.17 -16.26
N VAL A 479 -9.42 33.59 -17.31
CA VAL A 479 -10.50 32.61 -17.20
C VAL A 479 -9.97 31.23 -17.55
N PRO A 480 -10.16 30.21 -16.68
CA PRO A 480 -9.80 28.83 -16.98
C PRO A 480 -10.48 28.34 -18.26
N ASN A 481 -9.75 27.64 -19.13
CA ASN A 481 -10.29 27.20 -20.42
C ASN A 481 -11.51 26.28 -20.26
N SER A 482 -11.57 25.49 -19.19
CA SER A 482 -12.71 24.59 -18.95
C SER A 482 -14.03 25.33 -18.73
N GLN A 483 -14.01 26.59 -18.31
CA GLN A 483 -15.23 27.40 -18.16
C GLN A 483 -15.87 27.75 -19.50
N PHE A 484 -15.10 27.87 -20.58
CA PHE A 484 -15.66 28.14 -21.90
C PHE A 484 -16.29 26.92 -22.56
N ILE A 485 -15.81 25.72 -22.21
CA ILE A 485 -16.31 24.46 -22.74
C ILE A 485 -17.46 23.91 -21.88
N GLY A 486 -17.35 24.02 -20.55
CA GLY A 486 -18.36 23.53 -19.62
C GLY A 486 -19.47 24.53 -19.28
N GLY A 487 -19.25 25.82 -19.50
CA GLY A 487 -20.18 26.90 -19.15
C GLY A 487 -20.89 27.53 -20.35
N ARG A 488 -21.85 28.42 -20.07
CA ARG A 488 -22.56 29.18 -21.10
C ARG A 488 -21.77 30.44 -21.47
N VAL A 489 -21.39 30.55 -22.74
CA VAL A 489 -20.68 31.71 -23.29
C VAL A 489 -21.50 32.30 -24.42
N THR A 490 -21.76 33.60 -24.36
CA THR A 490 -22.34 34.36 -25.47
C THR A 490 -21.20 35.02 -26.24
N ASN A 491 -20.97 34.58 -27.48
CA ASN A 491 -20.02 35.25 -28.36
C ASN A 491 -20.77 36.23 -29.26
N TRP A 492 -20.58 37.52 -28.99
CA TRP A 492 -21.25 38.58 -29.74
C TRP A 492 -20.64 38.77 -31.14
N SER A 493 -19.37 38.36 -31.32
CA SER A 493 -18.59 38.56 -32.56
C SER A 493 -18.57 37.34 -33.50
N HIS A 494 -19.22 36.24 -33.13
CA HIS A 494 -19.16 35.00 -33.89
C HIS A 494 -20.01 35.03 -35.17
N GLY A 495 -19.38 34.84 -36.32
CA GLY A 495 -20.07 34.72 -37.61
C GLY A 495 -20.52 36.05 -38.18
N ASP A 496 -21.61 36.63 -37.65
CA ASP A 496 -22.13 37.93 -38.05
C ASP A 496 -21.93 38.95 -36.92
N PRO A 497 -21.06 39.96 -37.07
CA PRO A 497 -20.78 40.91 -36.00
C PRO A 497 -21.93 41.91 -35.75
N LYS A 498 -22.99 41.87 -36.56
CA LYS A 498 -24.14 42.78 -36.41
C LYS A 498 -24.94 42.44 -35.15
N VAL A 499 -25.15 43.44 -34.30
CA VAL A 499 -25.97 43.31 -33.09
C VAL A 499 -27.19 44.22 -33.19
N ARG A 500 -28.34 43.71 -32.75
CA ARG A 500 -29.58 44.49 -32.69
C ARG A 500 -29.75 45.11 -31.30
N LEU A 501 -29.86 46.43 -31.25
CA LEU A 501 -30.23 47.18 -30.06
C LEU A 501 -31.75 47.38 -30.00
N SER A 502 -32.27 47.45 -28.78
CA SER A 502 -33.67 47.76 -28.49
C SER A 502 -33.74 48.97 -27.57
N ILE A 503 -34.39 50.03 -28.03
CA ILE A 503 -34.64 51.25 -27.26
C ILE A 503 -36.14 51.37 -27.02
N LEU A 504 -36.54 51.31 -25.75
CA LEU A 504 -37.93 51.48 -25.32
C LEU A 504 -38.21 52.97 -25.09
N VAL A 505 -39.33 53.46 -25.61
CA VAL A 505 -39.78 54.85 -25.47
C VAL A 505 -41.28 54.87 -25.23
N GLY A 506 -41.73 55.53 -24.16
CA GLY A 506 -43.14 55.74 -23.86
C GLY A 506 -43.56 57.19 -24.14
N VAL A 507 -44.65 57.37 -24.88
CA VAL A 507 -45.22 58.71 -25.21
C VAL A 507 -46.62 58.86 -24.62
N ALA A 508 -47.05 60.10 -24.37
CA ALA A 508 -48.34 60.36 -23.73
C ALA A 508 -49.52 59.84 -24.57
N TYR A 509 -50.58 59.38 -23.90
CA TYR A 509 -51.85 59.04 -24.55
C TYR A 509 -52.41 60.25 -25.33
N GLY A 510 -52.97 59.99 -26.52
CA GLY A 510 -53.39 61.03 -27.46
C GLY A 510 -52.32 61.49 -28.45
N SER A 511 -51.06 61.05 -28.28
CA SER A 511 -49.99 61.31 -29.28
C SER A 511 -50.31 60.67 -30.64
N ASN A 512 -49.95 61.36 -31.72
CA ASN A 512 -50.06 60.80 -33.07
C ASN A 512 -49.03 59.67 -33.29
N THR A 513 -49.49 58.43 -33.34
CA THR A 513 -48.65 57.23 -33.41
C THR A 513 -47.84 57.13 -34.71
N ASP A 514 -48.39 57.60 -35.84
CA ASP A 514 -47.67 57.66 -37.11
C ASP A 514 -46.53 58.69 -37.07
N LEU A 515 -46.76 59.83 -36.43
CA LEU A 515 -45.74 60.86 -36.25
C LEU A 515 -44.59 60.36 -35.36
N VAL A 516 -44.92 59.67 -34.27
CA VAL A 516 -43.93 59.03 -33.38
C VAL A 516 -43.09 58.02 -34.16
N ARG A 517 -43.74 57.11 -34.91
CA ARG A 517 -43.06 56.11 -35.74
C ARG A 517 -42.09 56.74 -36.74
N ARG A 518 -42.55 57.75 -37.49
CA ARG A 518 -41.71 58.46 -38.48
C ARG A 518 -40.53 59.18 -37.83
N THR A 519 -40.76 59.82 -36.68
CA THR A 519 -39.71 60.57 -35.96
C THR A 519 -38.63 59.62 -35.43
N LEU A 520 -39.02 58.47 -34.86
CA LEU A 520 -38.07 57.46 -34.38
C LEU A 520 -37.23 56.85 -35.52
N LEU A 521 -37.85 56.55 -36.67
CA LEU A 521 -37.15 56.05 -37.85
C LEU A 521 -36.16 57.10 -38.40
N ASP A 522 -36.58 58.37 -38.52
CA ASP A 522 -35.72 59.45 -39.01
C ASP A 522 -34.50 59.68 -38.09
N VAL A 523 -34.68 59.61 -36.77
CA VAL A 523 -33.57 59.66 -35.81
C VAL A 523 -32.60 58.50 -36.01
N ALA A 524 -33.11 57.28 -36.16
CA ALA A 524 -32.28 56.10 -36.37
C ALA A 524 -31.50 56.15 -37.68
N GLU A 525 -32.14 56.54 -38.78
CA GLU A 525 -31.52 56.62 -40.12
C GLU A 525 -30.44 57.70 -40.24
N ARG A 526 -30.56 58.79 -39.46
CA ARG A 526 -29.58 59.87 -39.39
C ARG A 526 -28.38 59.55 -38.49
N HIS A 527 -28.49 58.54 -37.64
CA HIS A 527 -27.41 58.19 -36.72
C HIS A 527 -26.27 57.46 -37.46
N GLY A 528 -25.09 58.06 -37.53
CA GLY A 528 -23.97 57.57 -38.36
C GLY A 528 -23.40 56.18 -37.99
N LYS A 529 -23.79 55.62 -36.84
CA LYS A 529 -23.40 54.27 -36.38
C LYS A 529 -24.52 53.22 -36.47
N VAL A 530 -25.71 53.60 -36.94
CA VAL A 530 -26.81 52.66 -37.19
C VAL A 530 -26.69 52.16 -38.62
N LEU A 531 -26.79 50.84 -38.79
CA LEU A 531 -26.76 50.21 -40.11
C LEU A 531 -28.07 50.49 -40.86
N ARG A 532 -27.94 50.78 -42.16
CA ARG A 532 -29.08 50.91 -43.08
C ARG A 532 -29.60 49.57 -43.59
N ARG A 533 -28.76 48.52 -43.52
CA ARG A 533 -29.08 47.15 -43.92
C ARG A 533 -28.53 46.20 -42.85
N PRO A 534 -29.39 45.54 -42.06
CA PRO A 534 -30.86 45.62 -42.10
C PRO A 534 -31.39 47.00 -41.68
N PRO A 535 -32.57 47.43 -42.18
CA PRO A 535 -33.13 48.74 -41.85
C PRO A 535 -33.59 48.79 -40.38
N PRO A 536 -33.66 50.00 -39.78
CA PRO A 536 -34.25 50.18 -38.46
C PRO A 536 -35.76 49.91 -38.51
N GLU A 537 -36.30 49.41 -37.41
CA GLU A 537 -37.72 49.11 -37.26
C GLU A 537 -38.27 49.79 -36.00
N VAL A 538 -39.54 50.20 -36.07
CA VAL A 538 -40.27 50.72 -34.91
C VAL A 538 -41.53 49.89 -34.73
N HIS A 539 -41.67 49.29 -33.56
CA HIS A 539 -42.83 48.50 -33.18
C HIS A 539 -43.62 49.26 -32.12
N PHE A 540 -44.94 49.39 -32.30
CA PHE A 540 -45.85 49.74 -31.22
C PHE A 540 -46.03 48.48 -30.37
N ILE A 541 -45.56 48.48 -29.13
CA ILE A 541 -45.46 47.28 -28.31
C ILE A 541 -46.76 47.04 -27.56
N ASP A 542 -47.24 48.06 -26.85
CA ASP A 542 -48.33 47.91 -25.89
C ASP A 542 -48.98 49.25 -25.53
N PHE A 543 -50.17 49.17 -24.96
CA PHE A 543 -50.86 50.26 -24.27
C PHE A 543 -50.50 50.17 -22.78
N GLY A 544 -49.47 50.91 -22.36
CA GLY A 544 -48.98 50.92 -20.98
C GLY A 544 -49.93 51.65 -20.02
N SER A 545 -49.66 51.56 -18.71
CA SER A 545 -50.53 52.15 -17.67
C SER A 545 -50.67 53.67 -17.77
N SER A 546 -49.69 54.35 -18.36
CA SER A 546 -49.68 55.80 -18.52
C SER A 546 -49.01 56.26 -19.82
N SER A 547 -48.67 55.33 -20.72
CA SER A 547 -47.92 55.59 -21.95
C SER A 547 -48.39 54.71 -23.10
N LEU A 548 -48.20 55.19 -24.33
CA LEU A 548 -48.15 54.37 -25.53
C LEU A 548 -46.69 53.91 -25.72
N ASP A 549 -46.43 52.61 -25.68
CA ASP A 549 -45.07 52.08 -25.62
C ASP A 549 -44.55 51.68 -27.00
N PHE A 550 -43.40 52.24 -27.37
CA PHE A 550 -42.73 51.99 -28.65
C PHE A 550 -41.35 51.35 -28.45
N ARG A 551 -40.98 50.42 -29.34
CA ARG A 551 -39.64 49.85 -29.46
C ARG A 551 -38.98 50.34 -30.73
N LEU A 552 -37.86 51.04 -30.61
CA LEU A 552 -36.96 51.26 -31.73
C LEU A 552 -35.90 50.14 -31.75
N LEU A 553 -35.88 49.38 -32.85
CA LEU A 553 -34.92 48.32 -33.12
C LEU A 553 -33.92 48.82 -34.16
N VAL A 554 -32.63 48.83 -33.81
CA VAL A 554 -31.56 49.26 -34.71
C VAL A 554 -30.44 48.24 -34.75
N TRP A 555 -29.82 48.06 -35.91
CA TRP A 555 -28.65 47.22 -36.08
C TRP A 555 -27.38 48.06 -36.03
N ILE A 556 -26.35 47.56 -35.37
CA ILE A 556 -25.02 48.18 -35.28
C ILE A 556 -23.96 47.14 -35.64
N ASP A 557 -22.78 47.58 -36.08
CA ASP A 557 -21.60 46.75 -36.35
C ASP A 557 -20.54 46.81 -35.25
N ASP A 558 -20.68 47.72 -34.28
CA ASP A 558 -19.75 47.93 -33.17
C ASP A 558 -20.37 47.55 -31.81
N GLN A 559 -20.10 46.31 -31.39
CA GLN A 559 -20.64 45.67 -30.18
C GLN A 559 -20.14 46.33 -28.90
N ASP A 560 -18.92 46.89 -28.94
CA ASP A 560 -18.29 47.56 -27.81
C ASP A 560 -18.73 49.02 -27.71
N ALA A 561 -19.31 49.61 -28.75
CA ALA A 561 -19.95 50.92 -28.66
C ALA A 561 -21.46 50.86 -28.32
N ARG A 562 -22.05 49.67 -28.13
CA ARG A 562 -23.52 49.52 -28.01
C ARG A 562 -24.20 50.40 -26.97
N PHE A 563 -23.59 50.57 -25.79
CA PHE A 563 -24.17 51.41 -24.73
C PHE A 563 -24.08 52.89 -25.08
N ARG A 564 -22.96 53.32 -25.68
CA ARG A 564 -22.77 54.69 -26.17
C ARG A 564 -23.78 55.00 -27.28
N ILE A 565 -23.88 54.14 -28.30
CA ILE A 565 -24.84 54.32 -29.41
C ILE A 565 -26.28 54.36 -28.88
N ALA A 566 -26.64 53.48 -27.95
CA ALA A 566 -27.97 53.51 -27.34
C ALA A 566 -28.22 54.79 -26.54
N SER A 567 -27.20 55.37 -25.90
CA SER A 567 -27.30 56.65 -25.20
C SER A 567 -27.47 57.81 -26.18
N ASP A 568 -26.64 57.85 -27.23
CA ASP A 568 -26.69 58.87 -28.29
C ASP A 568 -28.06 58.91 -28.97
N LEU A 569 -28.62 57.73 -29.27
CA LEU A 569 -29.97 57.61 -29.82
C LEU A 569 -31.03 58.14 -28.86
N ARG A 570 -30.94 57.88 -27.55
CA ARG A 570 -31.90 58.42 -26.57
C ARG A 570 -31.86 59.95 -26.52
N PHE A 571 -30.67 60.56 -26.54
CA PHE A 571 -30.54 62.02 -26.62
C PHE A 571 -31.11 62.58 -27.92
N ALA A 572 -30.89 61.90 -29.04
CA ALA A 572 -31.42 62.30 -30.34
C ALA A 572 -32.96 62.18 -30.39
N ILE A 573 -33.53 61.14 -29.79
CA ILE A 573 -34.98 60.93 -29.67
C ILE A 573 -35.61 62.05 -28.85
N ASP A 574 -35.08 62.36 -27.66
CA ASP A 574 -35.57 63.46 -26.81
C ASP A 574 -35.61 64.79 -27.57
N LYS A 575 -34.52 65.13 -28.27
CA LYS A 575 -34.43 66.37 -29.05
C LYS A 575 -35.43 66.39 -30.21
N ALA A 576 -35.62 65.27 -30.90
CA ALA A 576 -36.56 65.16 -32.02
C ALA A 576 -38.01 65.23 -31.54
N PHE A 577 -38.34 64.59 -30.42
CA PHE A 577 -39.67 64.61 -29.83
C PHE A 577 -40.06 66.01 -29.37
N ARG A 578 -39.15 66.71 -28.68
CA ARG A 578 -39.36 68.12 -28.28
C ARG A 578 -39.62 69.02 -29.49
N LYS A 579 -38.92 68.81 -30.62
CA LYS A 579 -39.12 69.58 -31.85
C LYS A 579 -40.44 69.25 -32.56
N ALA A 580 -40.90 68.00 -32.48
CA ALA A 580 -42.12 67.53 -33.11
C ALA A 580 -43.38 67.75 -32.24
N GLY A 581 -43.24 68.26 -31.02
CA GLY A 581 -44.34 68.40 -30.06
C GLY A 581 -44.86 67.06 -29.53
N ILE A 582 -44.03 66.02 -29.53
CA ILE A 582 -44.37 64.71 -28.96
C ILE A 582 -44.02 64.71 -27.48
N GLU A 583 -45.02 64.52 -26.63
CA GLU A 583 -44.83 64.48 -25.17
C GLU A 583 -44.38 63.07 -24.73
N ILE A 584 -43.28 63.03 -23.97
CA ILE A 584 -42.82 61.82 -23.28
C ILE A 584 -43.74 61.61 -22.07
N ALA A 585 -44.29 60.41 -21.94
CA ALA A 585 -45.23 60.12 -20.88
C ALA A 585 -44.59 60.20 -19.48
N PHE A 586 -45.32 60.81 -18.56
CA PHE A 586 -45.10 60.69 -17.12
C PHE A 586 -46.17 59.76 -16.54
N PRO A 587 -45.97 59.19 -15.33
CA PRO A 587 -47.03 58.47 -14.63
C PRO A 587 -48.28 59.35 -14.49
N GLN A 588 -49.42 58.87 -15.02
CA GLN A 588 -50.72 59.52 -14.95
C GLN A 588 -51.55 58.90 -13.82
N LEU A 589 -52.28 59.72 -13.06
CA LEU A 589 -53.12 59.26 -11.96
C LEU A 589 -54.48 59.96 -12.02
N ASP A 590 -55.53 59.18 -12.28
CA ASP A 590 -56.90 59.66 -12.18
C ASP A 590 -57.34 59.65 -10.71
N LEU A 591 -57.64 60.84 -10.17
CA LEU A 591 -58.09 61.02 -8.79
C LEU A 591 -59.61 61.23 -8.73
N HIS A 592 -60.33 60.25 -8.19
CA HIS A 592 -61.77 60.37 -7.94
C HIS A 592 -62.02 60.81 -6.49
N PHE A 593 -62.28 62.10 -6.29
CA PHE A 593 -62.61 62.66 -4.99
C PHE A 593 -64.05 62.30 -4.58
N ARG A 594 -64.22 61.51 -3.51
CA ARG A 594 -65.55 61.10 -2.99
C ARG A 594 -66.21 62.15 -2.09
N SER A 595 -65.40 62.95 -1.40
CA SER A 595 -65.86 64.06 -0.57
C SER A 595 -64.81 65.18 -0.61
N VAL A 596 -65.29 66.41 -0.71
CA VAL A 596 -64.47 67.63 -0.68
C VAL A 596 -65.03 68.50 0.44
N ALA A 597 -64.17 69.07 1.29
CA ALA A 597 -64.63 69.99 2.33
C ALA A 597 -65.36 71.18 1.70
N PRO A 598 -66.48 71.67 2.26
CA PRO A 598 -67.27 72.76 1.67
C PRO A 598 -66.46 74.03 1.41
N GLU A 599 -65.42 74.27 2.22
CA GLU A 599 -64.49 75.40 2.08
C GLU A 599 -63.58 75.25 0.85
N ALA A 600 -63.12 74.03 0.55
CA ALA A 600 -62.29 73.73 -0.62
C ALA A 600 -63.11 73.76 -1.92
N ALA A 601 -64.39 73.36 -1.87
CA ALA A 601 -65.27 73.41 -3.03
C ALA A 601 -65.52 74.85 -3.54
N ARG A 602 -65.50 75.85 -2.64
CA ARG A 602 -65.67 77.27 -2.99
C ARG A 602 -64.50 77.84 -3.80
N VAL A 603 -63.29 77.32 -3.60
CA VAL A 603 -62.09 77.74 -4.34
C VAL A 603 -62.10 77.18 -5.77
N TRP A 604 -62.74 76.02 -6.00
CA TRP A 604 -62.77 75.35 -7.30
C TRP A 604 -63.82 75.92 -8.27
N HIS A 605 -64.79 76.69 -7.79
CA HIS A 605 -65.84 77.30 -8.62
C HIS A 605 -65.46 78.65 -9.27
N HIS A 606 -64.20 79.08 -9.20
CA HIS A 606 -63.74 80.17 -10.06
C HIS A 606 -63.50 79.62 -11.47
N PRO A 607 -64.23 80.08 -12.51
CA PRO A 607 -63.86 79.76 -13.88
C PRO A 607 -62.46 80.34 -14.14
N PRO A 608 -61.66 79.72 -15.03
CA PRO A 608 -60.40 80.33 -15.44
C PRO A 608 -60.69 81.74 -15.98
N PRO A 609 -59.79 82.73 -15.76
CA PRO A 609 -59.98 84.07 -16.30
C PRO A 609 -60.13 83.96 -17.82
N GLY A 610 -61.29 84.38 -18.33
CA GLY A 610 -61.64 84.22 -19.73
C GLY A 610 -60.68 84.96 -20.65
N ASP A 611 -60.21 84.25 -21.68
CA ASP A 611 -59.61 84.86 -22.86
C ASP A 611 -60.69 85.74 -23.51
N GLY A 612 -60.49 87.06 -23.46
CA GLY A 612 -61.33 88.00 -24.16
C GLY A 612 -61.11 87.90 -25.67
N GLY A 613 -62.13 87.50 -26.42
CA GLY A 613 -62.18 87.75 -27.86
C GLY A 613 -63.02 86.78 -28.68
N ALA A 614 -64.13 87.31 -29.21
CA ALA A 614 -64.87 86.90 -30.42
C ALA A 614 -65.93 85.78 -30.33
N GLY A 615 -67.20 86.20 -30.46
CA GLY A 615 -68.02 85.74 -31.58
C GLY A 615 -69.11 84.71 -31.29
N GLU A 616 -70.17 85.16 -30.63
CA GLU A 616 -71.59 84.93 -30.94
C GLU A 616 -71.94 84.00 -32.13
N GLY A 617 -72.70 82.92 -31.87
CA GLY A 617 -73.39 82.16 -32.92
C GLY A 617 -73.99 80.80 -32.52
N ALA A 618 -75.33 80.75 -32.46
CA ALA A 618 -76.21 79.57 -32.65
C ALA A 618 -76.63 78.70 -31.42
N PRO A 619 -77.85 78.09 -31.45
CA PRO A 619 -78.78 78.12 -30.33
C PRO A 619 -79.01 76.78 -29.59
N LYS A 620 -79.70 76.91 -28.45
CA LYS A 620 -80.19 75.86 -27.54
C LYS A 620 -81.15 74.88 -28.22
N ASP A 621 -81.02 73.58 -27.92
CA ASP A 621 -82.11 72.60 -27.96
C ASP A 621 -81.97 71.53 -26.86
N GLY A 622 -83.02 71.41 -26.04
CA GLY A 622 -83.65 70.17 -25.50
C GLY A 622 -82.88 69.15 -24.64
N PRO A 623 -83.38 68.77 -23.44
CA PRO A 623 -82.85 67.66 -22.66
C PRO A 623 -83.51 66.31 -23.00
N HIS A 624 -82.72 65.25 -23.21
CA HIS A 624 -83.22 63.87 -23.19
C HIS A 624 -82.65 63.10 -21.99
N GLU A 625 -83.59 62.68 -21.15
CA GLU A 625 -83.51 61.80 -19.98
C GLU A 625 -82.97 60.40 -20.35
N PRO A 626 -82.19 59.72 -19.48
CA PRO A 626 -81.61 58.41 -19.80
C PRO A 626 -82.58 57.26 -19.52
N ALA A 627 -82.72 56.36 -20.50
CA ALA A 627 -83.50 55.12 -20.39
C ALA A 627 -82.76 54.04 -19.57
N ARG A 628 -83.53 53.40 -18.70
CA ARG A 628 -83.16 52.31 -17.77
C ARG A 628 -82.63 51.06 -18.47
N GLU A 629 -81.52 50.54 -17.95
CA GLU A 629 -80.99 49.20 -18.24
C GLU A 629 -81.88 48.11 -17.64
N LYS A 630 -82.40 47.22 -18.50
CA LYS A 630 -83.07 45.98 -18.12
C LYS A 630 -82.01 44.90 -17.84
N LYS A 631 -81.98 44.42 -16.61
CA LYS A 631 -81.43 43.10 -16.25
C LYS A 631 -82.14 41.99 -17.02
N LEU A 632 -81.39 40.99 -17.49
CA LEU A 632 -81.79 39.57 -17.48
C LEU A 632 -80.54 38.66 -17.57
N PRO A 633 -80.65 37.39 -17.13
CA PRO A 633 -79.66 36.73 -16.28
C PRO A 633 -79.05 35.46 -16.90
N GLY A 634 -78.02 34.93 -16.23
CA GLY A 634 -77.40 33.63 -16.51
C GLY A 634 -75.92 33.67 -16.23
#